data_AF-A0AAC8VL10-F1
#
_entry.id   AF-A0AAC8VL10-F1
#
_cell.length_a   1.000
_cell.length_b   1.000
_cell.length_c   1.000
_cell.angle_alpha   90.00
_cell.angle_beta   90.00
_cell.angle_gamma   90.00
#
_symmetry.space_group_name_H-M   'P 1'
#
loop_
_entity.id
_entity.type
_entity.pdbx_description
1 polymer ?
#
loop_
_entity_poly.entity_id
_entity_poly.type
_entity_poly.pdbx_seq_one_letter_code
_entity_poly.pdbx_strand_id
1 'polypeptide(L)'
;MPTQKYLKKTRDLIGKFDSRIAHLQEEIDICAKYDHDLHRCLQEQKTQNLPLHQQYENLKEFSKSNYNPIAQSASRKLALLCKFRGILEKSTYDIGTAKKGLGSLNAIFSICRFSGGKYHYPKVFEAIGCGLFSKTKKLCSQARELLKERISVEAEAAQSAGKWRTASPVLNALQSFQVTSSAPSPEANVPGQP
;
A
#
# COMPACT_ATOMS: atom_id res chain seq x y z
N MET A 1 7.97 -7.35 -10.46
CA MET A 1 8.94 -6.22 -10.35
C MET A 1 8.20 -4.91 -10.63
N PRO A 2 8.33 -3.86 -9.80
CA PRO A 2 7.67 -2.56 -10.05
C PRO A 2 8.21 -1.89 -11.30
N THR A 3 7.34 -1.27 -12.11
CA THR A 3 7.78 -0.51 -13.29
C THR A 3 8.53 0.76 -12.88
N GLN A 4 9.52 1.20 -13.66
CA GLN A 4 10.26 2.44 -13.39
C GLN A 4 9.33 3.66 -13.23
N LYS A 5 8.23 3.70 -13.99
CA LYS A 5 7.19 4.73 -13.89
C LYS A 5 6.51 4.74 -12.52
N TYR A 6 6.19 3.58 -11.97
CA TYR A 6 5.60 3.45 -10.64
C TYR A 6 6.58 3.91 -9.54
N LEU A 7 7.84 3.50 -9.63
CA LEU A 7 8.88 3.89 -8.67
C LEU A 7 9.08 5.40 -8.65
N LYS A 8 9.10 6.05 -9.83
CA LYS A 8 9.16 7.50 -9.94
C LYS A 8 7.97 8.18 -9.26
N LYS A 9 6.73 7.79 -9.60
CA LYS A 9 5.51 8.32 -8.97
C LYS A 9 5.53 8.15 -7.44
N THR A 10 6.04 7.03 -6.95
CA THR A 10 6.13 6.73 -5.51
C THR A 10 7.10 7.67 -4.82
N ARG A 11 8.31 7.85 -5.38
CA ARG A 11 9.31 8.78 -4.85
C ARG A 11 8.80 10.23 -4.85
N ASP A 12 8.19 10.66 -5.95
CA ASP A 12 7.61 12.01 -6.06
C ASP A 12 6.52 12.24 -5.02
N LEU A 13 5.69 11.23 -4.75
CA LEU A 13 4.65 11.32 -3.72
C LEU A 13 5.24 11.31 -2.30
N ILE A 14 6.27 10.50 -2.03
CA ILE A 14 7.00 10.53 -0.76
C ILE A 14 7.59 11.93 -0.51
N GLY A 15 8.20 12.57 -1.52
CA GLY A 15 8.70 13.94 -1.38
C GLY A 15 7.60 14.95 -1.01
N LYS A 16 6.38 14.79 -1.53
CA LYS A 16 5.23 15.63 -1.14
C LYS A 16 4.76 15.34 0.29
N PHE A 17 4.84 14.08 0.73
CA PHE A 17 4.56 13.71 2.12
C PHE A 17 5.59 14.37 3.05
N ASP A 18 6.88 14.29 2.72
CA ASP A 18 7.97 14.88 3.50
C ASP A 18 7.80 16.39 3.66
N SER A 19 7.54 17.10 2.56
CA SER A 19 7.27 18.54 2.60
C SER A 19 6.08 18.89 3.50
N ARG A 20 4.99 18.10 3.43
CA ARG A 20 3.81 18.36 4.27
C ARG A 20 4.05 17.98 5.74
N ILE A 21 4.83 16.93 6.00
CA ILE A 21 5.24 16.54 7.35
C ILE A 21 6.06 17.66 7.98
N ALA A 22 7.08 18.17 7.29
CA ALA A 22 7.91 19.28 7.77
C ALA A 22 7.08 20.52 8.12
N HIS A 23 6.16 20.92 7.24
CA HIS A 23 5.27 22.05 7.51
C HIS A 23 4.38 21.83 8.74
N LEU A 24 3.86 20.61 8.94
CA LEU A 24 3.02 20.32 10.11
C LEU A 24 3.84 20.21 11.39
N GLN A 25 5.09 19.77 11.31
CA GLN A 25 6.04 19.79 12.43
C GLN A 25 6.30 21.22 12.87
N GLU A 26 6.55 22.13 11.93
CA GLU A 26 6.75 23.54 12.21
C GLU A 26 5.50 24.18 12.86
N GLU A 27 4.29 23.86 12.38
CA GLU A 27 3.03 24.31 13.04
C GLU A 27 2.99 23.88 14.51
N ILE A 28 3.39 22.64 14.82
CA ILE A 28 3.41 22.11 16.20
C ILE A 28 4.52 22.77 17.03
N ASP A 29 5.71 22.93 16.47
CA ASP A 29 6.84 23.57 17.16
C ASP A 29 6.51 25.03 17.51
N ILE A 30 5.78 25.75 16.65
CA ILE A 30 5.26 27.08 16.95
C ILE A 30 4.29 27.03 18.13
N CYS A 31 3.33 26.10 18.14
CA CYS A 31 2.41 25.94 19.28
C CYS A 31 3.16 25.63 20.58
N ALA A 32 4.17 24.76 20.51
CA ALA A 32 4.97 24.36 21.66
C ALA A 32 5.78 25.51 22.27
N LYS A 33 6.11 26.57 21.51
CA LYS A 33 6.75 27.77 22.08
C LYS A 33 5.88 28.47 23.14
N TYR A 34 4.56 28.32 23.04
CA TYR A 34 3.58 28.97 23.91
C TYR A 34 2.87 27.99 24.86
N ASP A 35 3.13 26.70 24.73
CA ASP A 35 2.52 25.62 25.49
C ASP A 35 3.64 24.73 26.07
N HIS A 36 3.98 24.98 27.33
CA HIS A 36 5.10 24.31 28.02
C HIS A 36 4.85 22.79 28.14
N ASP A 37 3.60 22.39 28.33
CA ASP A 37 3.22 20.99 28.46
C ASP A 37 3.36 20.26 27.14
N LEU A 38 2.93 20.89 26.04
CA LEU A 38 3.16 20.39 24.69
C LEU A 38 4.66 20.31 24.35
N HIS A 39 5.45 21.32 24.73
CA HIS A 39 6.89 21.31 24.50
C HIS A 39 7.57 20.13 25.21
N ARG A 40 7.26 19.93 26.50
CA ARG A 40 7.78 18.81 27.28
C ARG A 40 7.40 17.46 26.64
N CYS A 41 6.13 17.30 26.25
CA CYS A 41 5.67 16.09 25.60
C CYS A 41 6.45 15.81 24.30
N LEU A 42 6.70 16.82 23.47
CA LEU A 42 7.49 16.68 22.24
C LEU A 42 8.92 16.23 22.51
N GLN A 43 9.58 16.79 23.53
CA GLN A 43 10.93 16.40 23.91
C GLN A 43 10.96 14.95 24.40
N GLU A 44 10.02 14.56 25.25
CA GLU A 44 9.89 13.18 25.73
C GLU A 44 9.74 12.21 24.55
N GLN A 45 8.85 12.51 23.59
CA GLN A 45 8.67 11.66 22.41
C GLN A 45 9.94 11.58 21.54
N LYS A 46 10.74 12.66 21.43
CA LYS A 46 12.02 12.65 20.71
C LYS A 46 13.07 11.77 21.38
N THR A 47 13.05 11.68 22.70
CA THR A 47 13.98 10.81 23.45
C THR A 47 13.60 9.34 23.42
N GLN A 48 12.34 9.03 23.07
CA GLN A 48 11.86 7.66 22.94
C GLN A 48 12.31 7.06 21.60
N ASN A 49 12.81 5.81 21.63
CA ASN A 49 13.15 5.04 20.44
C ASN A 49 11.89 4.45 19.77
N LEU A 50 10.91 5.30 19.49
CA LEU A 50 9.65 4.93 18.84
C LEU A 50 9.64 5.36 17.38
N PRO A 51 8.97 4.61 16.49
CA PRO A 51 8.70 5.08 15.14
C PRO A 51 7.97 6.42 15.12
N LEU A 52 8.34 7.31 14.20
CA LEU A 52 7.82 8.68 14.13
C LEU A 52 6.28 8.77 14.08
N HIS A 53 5.62 7.85 13.38
CA HIS A 53 4.14 7.81 13.36
C HIS A 53 3.54 7.53 14.75
N GLN A 54 4.18 6.69 15.57
CA GLN A 54 3.73 6.36 16.92
C GLN A 54 3.93 7.55 17.87
N GLN A 55 5.05 8.28 17.72
CA GLN A 55 5.29 9.52 18.45
C GLN A 55 4.14 10.54 18.21
N TYR A 56 3.65 10.65 16.96
CA TYR A 56 2.53 11.52 16.64
C TYR A 56 1.15 11.01 17.09
N GLU A 57 0.96 9.68 17.16
CA GLU A 57 -0.23 9.11 17.79
C GLU A 57 -0.26 9.45 19.29
N ASN A 58 0.87 9.37 19.97
CA ASN A 58 0.99 9.76 21.38
C ASN A 58 0.71 11.27 21.57
N LEU A 59 1.31 12.11 20.71
CA LEU A 59 1.09 13.56 20.74
C LEU A 59 -0.37 13.95 20.48
N LYS A 60 -1.05 13.20 19.60
CA LYS A 60 -2.48 13.37 19.33
C LYS A 60 -3.32 13.11 20.57
N GLU A 61 -3.07 12.03 21.31
CA GLU A 61 -3.80 11.73 22.55
C GLU A 61 -3.48 12.77 23.63
N PHE A 62 -2.22 13.17 23.76
CA PHE A 62 -1.82 14.24 24.69
C PHE A 62 -2.54 15.57 24.39
N SER A 63 -2.53 16.00 23.12
CA SER A 63 -3.15 17.27 22.71
C SER A 63 -4.68 17.27 22.89
N LYS A 64 -5.30 16.10 22.83
CA LYS A 64 -6.73 15.91 23.12
C LYS A 64 -7.03 16.16 24.60
N SER A 65 -6.22 15.61 25.50
CA SER A 65 -6.38 15.75 26.94
C SER A 65 -6.10 17.18 27.44
N ASN A 66 -5.18 17.89 26.78
CA ASN A 66 -4.78 19.25 27.14
C ASN A 66 -5.52 20.35 26.35
N TYR A 67 -6.58 20.00 25.60
CA TYR A 67 -7.39 20.94 24.83
C TYR A 67 -6.60 21.89 23.91
N ASN A 68 -5.56 21.39 23.23
CA ASN A 68 -4.84 22.17 22.22
C ASN A 68 -5.32 21.79 20.80
N PRO A 69 -6.31 22.52 20.23
CA PRO A 69 -6.98 22.11 18.99
C PRO A 69 -6.05 22.16 17.77
N ILE A 70 -5.07 23.07 17.75
CA ILE A 70 -4.10 23.19 16.65
C ILE A 70 -3.14 22.01 16.69
N ALA A 71 -2.50 21.77 17.85
CA ALA A 71 -1.60 20.63 18.03
C ALA A 71 -2.32 19.30 17.82
N GLN A 72 -3.56 19.16 18.28
CA GLN A 72 -4.38 17.97 18.03
C GLN A 72 -4.64 17.77 16.53
N SER A 73 -5.05 18.82 15.81
CA SER A 73 -5.31 18.75 14.37
C SER A 73 -4.05 18.40 13.57
N ALA A 74 -2.92 19.03 13.89
CA ALA A 74 -1.63 18.78 13.24
C ALA A 74 -1.10 17.36 13.53
N SER A 75 -1.16 16.93 14.79
CA SER A 75 -0.70 15.59 15.22
C SER A 75 -1.47 14.46 14.52
N ARG A 76 -2.80 14.60 14.37
CA ARG A 76 -3.62 13.65 13.59
C ARG A 76 -3.14 13.52 12.15
N LYS A 77 -2.83 14.64 11.51
CA LYS A 77 -2.37 14.66 10.11
C LYS A 77 -0.96 14.07 10.00
N LEU A 78 -0.08 14.37 10.94
CA LEU A 78 1.29 13.84 10.98
C LEU A 78 1.32 12.33 11.18
N ALA A 79 0.56 11.80 12.13
CA ALA A 79 0.45 10.36 12.35
C ALA A 79 0.01 9.63 11.07
N LEU A 80 -1.02 10.17 10.41
CA LEU A 80 -1.53 9.65 9.15
C LEU A 80 -0.48 9.68 8.03
N LEU A 81 0.17 10.83 7.80
CA LEU A 81 1.17 11.00 6.75
C LEU A 81 2.39 10.12 7.00
N CYS A 82 2.91 10.06 8.23
CA CYS A 82 4.07 9.24 8.56
C CYS A 82 3.79 7.75 8.36
N LYS A 83 2.61 7.27 8.77
CA LYS A 83 2.18 5.89 8.55
C LYS A 83 2.16 5.56 7.05
N PHE A 84 1.52 6.39 6.24
CA PHE A 84 1.38 6.11 4.81
C PHE A 84 2.63 6.38 3.98
N ARG A 85 3.51 7.29 4.41
CA ARG A 85 4.86 7.43 3.88
C ARG A 85 5.63 6.12 3.98
N GLY A 86 5.68 5.52 5.19
CA GLY A 86 6.37 4.26 5.42
C GLY A 86 5.76 3.09 4.65
N ILE A 87 4.43 3.09 4.46
CA ILE A 87 3.74 2.10 3.63
C ILE A 87 4.12 2.26 2.16
N LEU A 88 4.14 3.48 1.61
CA LEU A 88 4.52 3.74 0.22
C LEU A 88 5.97 3.31 -0.07
N GLU A 89 6.86 3.59 0.86
CA GLU A 89 8.26 3.20 0.78
C GLU A 89 8.39 1.67 0.73
N LYS A 90 7.77 0.96 1.68
CA LYS A 90 7.79 -0.51 1.73
C LYS A 90 7.04 -1.18 0.58
N SER A 91 5.98 -0.56 0.07
CA SER A 91 5.17 -1.13 -1.02
C SER A 91 5.90 -1.22 -2.36
N THR A 92 7.04 -0.54 -2.49
CA THR A 92 7.92 -0.70 -3.66
C THR A 92 8.51 -2.11 -3.73
N TYR A 93 8.73 -2.78 -2.59
CA TYR A 93 9.31 -4.12 -2.53
C TYR A 93 8.30 -5.19 -2.12
N ASP A 94 7.29 -4.83 -1.31
CA ASP A 94 6.31 -5.77 -0.79
C ASP A 94 4.87 -5.42 -1.19
N ILE A 95 4.29 -6.29 -2.03
CA ILE A 95 2.90 -6.17 -2.45
C ILE A 95 1.91 -6.38 -1.30
N GLY A 96 2.27 -7.18 -0.28
CA GLY A 96 1.47 -7.39 0.91
C GLY A 96 1.27 -6.08 1.69
N THR A 97 2.34 -5.31 1.85
CA THR A 97 2.29 -3.96 2.42
C THR A 97 1.43 -3.02 1.58
N ALA A 98 1.49 -3.11 0.24
CA ALA A 98 0.62 -2.31 -0.63
C ALA A 98 -0.87 -2.60 -0.37
N LYS A 99 -1.25 -3.88 -0.26
CA LYS A 99 -2.63 -4.32 0.03
C LYS A 99 -3.10 -3.85 1.41
N LYS A 100 -2.28 -4.03 2.45
CA LYS A 100 -2.58 -3.55 3.81
C LYS A 100 -2.75 -2.03 3.86
N GLY A 101 -1.90 -1.31 3.14
CA GLY A 101 -1.96 0.14 2.98
C GLY A 101 -3.24 0.61 2.31
N LEU A 102 -3.61 -0.02 1.20
CA LEU A 102 -4.86 0.26 0.50
C LEU A 102 -6.08 0.01 1.39
N GLY A 103 -6.10 -1.11 2.11
CA GLY A 103 -7.17 -1.43 3.07
C GLY A 103 -7.29 -0.38 4.17
N SER A 104 -6.16 0.05 4.74
CA SER A 104 -6.12 1.09 5.77
C SER A 104 -6.64 2.45 5.26
N LEU A 105 -6.23 2.88 4.05
CA LEU A 105 -6.74 4.11 3.44
C LEU A 105 -8.23 4.01 3.14
N ASN A 106 -8.70 2.88 2.61
CA ASN A 106 -10.13 2.66 2.35
C ASN A 106 -10.95 2.74 3.63
N ALA A 107 -10.48 2.15 4.74
CA ALA A 107 -11.14 2.24 6.03
C ALA A 107 -11.20 3.68 6.56
N ILE A 108 -10.12 4.44 6.40
CA ILE A 108 -10.03 5.84 6.81
C ILE A 108 -10.99 6.71 5.99
N PHE A 109 -10.97 6.59 4.65
CA PHE A 109 -11.98 7.22 3.79
C PHE A 109 -13.38 6.63 3.97
N SER A 110 -13.47 5.58 4.77
CA SER A 110 -14.65 4.79 5.10
C SER A 110 -15.40 4.34 3.82
N ILE A 111 -14.65 4.07 2.75
CA ILE A 111 -15.17 3.57 1.48
C ILE A 111 -15.62 2.12 1.73
N CYS A 112 -16.86 1.95 2.18
CA CYS A 112 -17.39 0.65 2.59
C CYS A 112 -17.93 -0.19 1.44
N ARG A 113 -18.16 0.37 0.24
CA ARG A 113 -18.53 -0.39 -0.97
C ARG A 113 -18.54 0.51 -2.19
N PHE A 114 -18.07 -0.02 -3.32
CA PHE A 114 -18.30 0.55 -4.64
C PHE A 114 -19.66 0.05 -5.13
N SER A 115 -20.68 0.90 -5.13
CA SER A 115 -21.94 0.65 -5.84
C SER A 115 -21.90 1.37 -7.18
N GLY A 116 -21.24 0.74 -8.17
CA GLY A 116 -21.45 0.99 -9.60
C GLY A 116 -21.26 2.41 -10.16
N GLY A 117 -20.85 3.42 -9.38
CA GLY A 117 -20.71 4.78 -9.89
C GLY A 117 -20.52 5.92 -8.87
N LYS A 118 -20.72 5.70 -7.56
CA LYS A 118 -20.48 6.75 -6.54
C LYS A 118 -19.64 6.22 -5.38
N TYR A 119 -18.63 7.00 -5.00
CA TYR A 119 -17.87 6.79 -3.77
C TYR A 119 -18.68 7.33 -2.59
N HIS A 120 -19.10 6.46 -1.67
CA HIS A 120 -19.69 6.89 -0.40
C HIS A 120 -18.56 7.14 0.60
N TYR A 121 -18.41 8.39 1.04
CA TYR A 121 -17.53 8.78 2.14
C TYR A 121 -18.38 8.89 3.42
N PRO A 122 -18.14 8.07 4.44
CA PRO A 122 -18.77 8.22 5.74
C PRO A 122 -18.41 9.52 6.43
N LYS A 123 -19.35 9.92 7.29
CA LYS A 123 -19.38 11.14 8.09
C LYS A 123 -18.11 11.41 8.91
N VAL A 124 -17.17 10.48 9.08
CA VAL A 124 -15.91 10.73 9.80
C VAL A 124 -15.04 11.79 9.11
N PHE A 125 -15.16 11.93 7.78
CA PHE A 125 -14.50 13.00 7.02
C PHE A 125 -15.36 14.27 6.85
N GLU A 126 -16.68 14.17 6.99
CA GLU A 126 -17.60 15.32 6.80
C GLU A 126 -18.03 15.99 8.12
N ALA A 127 -18.05 15.27 9.25
CA ALA A 127 -18.53 15.78 10.53
C ALA A 127 -17.46 16.56 11.33
N ILE A 128 -16.19 16.50 10.93
CA ILE A 128 -15.14 17.36 11.50
C ILE A 128 -15.12 18.64 10.67
N GLY A 129 -16.10 19.49 10.94
CA GLY A 129 -16.22 20.82 10.35
C GLY A 129 -14.95 21.63 10.60
N CYS A 130 -14.19 21.86 9.53
CA CYS A 130 -13.24 22.94 9.28
C CYS A 130 -12.43 22.52 8.04
N GLY A 131 -12.29 23.40 7.05
CA GLY A 131 -11.63 23.18 5.74
C GLY A 131 -10.14 22.80 5.74
N LEU A 132 -9.65 22.06 6.74
CA LEU A 132 -8.26 21.65 6.95
C LEU A 132 -7.92 20.23 6.46
N PHE A 133 -8.85 19.57 5.76
CA PHE A 133 -8.66 18.26 5.13
C PHE A 133 -8.43 18.34 3.61
N SER A 134 -7.89 19.42 3.03
CA SER A 134 -7.65 19.44 1.57
C SER A 134 -6.32 18.78 1.19
N LYS A 135 -5.19 19.35 1.63
CA LYS A 135 -3.84 18.90 1.21
C LYS A 135 -3.49 17.49 1.71
N THR A 136 -3.64 17.21 3.01
CA THR A 136 -3.36 15.87 3.57
C THR A 136 -4.27 14.80 2.98
N LYS A 137 -5.58 15.09 2.82
CA LYS A 137 -6.53 14.18 2.17
C LYS A 137 -6.17 13.93 0.70
N LYS A 138 -5.78 14.97 -0.04
CA LYS A 138 -5.33 14.86 -1.42
C LYS A 138 -4.10 13.96 -1.54
N LEU A 139 -3.14 14.12 -0.64
CA LEU A 139 -1.96 13.26 -0.56
C LEU A 139 -2.32 11.81 -0.24
N CYS A 140 -3.18 11.56 0.76
CA CYS A 140 -3.67 10.22 1.07
C CYS A 140 -4.50 9.59 -0.07
N SER A 141 -5.26 10.40 -0.81
CA SER A 141 -6.00 9.96 -1.99
C SER A 141 -5.06 9.60 -3.14
N GLN A 142 -4.01 10.39 -3.38
CA GLN A 142 -2.96 10.05 -4.35
C GLN A 142 -2.22 8.77 -3.95
N ALA A 143 -1.93 8.59 -2.66
CA ALA A 143 -1.33 7.35 -2.16
C ALA A 143 -2.24 6.15 -2.40
N ARG A 144 -3.55 6.31 -2.16
CA ARG A 144 -4.55 5.27 -2.41
C ARG A 144 -4.55 4.83 -3.88
N GLU A 145 -4.64 5.78 -4.82
CA GLU A 145 -4.63 5.47 -6.25
C GLU A 145 -3.32 4.80 -6.67
N LEU A 146 -2.19 5.25 -6.14
CA LEU A 146 -0.89 4.67 -6.44
C LEU A 146 -0.78 3.23 -5.92
N LEU A 147 -1.23 2.97 -4.69
CA LEU A 147 -1.27 1.60 -4.15
C LEU A 147 -2.21 0.69 -4.95
N LYS A 148 -3.34 1.21 -5.42
CA LYS A 148 -4.27 0.49 -6.30
C LYS A 148 -3.62 0.14 -7.64
N GLU A 149 -2.96 1.11 -8.28
CA GLU A 149 -2.18 0.91 -9.52
C GLU A 149 -1.14 -0.21 -9.33
N ARG A 150 -0.40 -0.20 -8.22
CA ARG A 150 0.59 -1.25 -7.91
C ARG A 150 -0.02 -2.65 -7.87
N ILE A 151 -1.16 -2.76 -7.21
CA ILE A 151 -1.86 -4.04 -7.02
C ILE A 151 -2.41 -4.56 -8.36
N SER A 152 -2.99 -3.68 -9.18
CA SER A 152 -3.46 -4.04 -10.52
C SER A 152 -2.33 -4.53 -11.43
N VAL A 153 -1.20 -3.80 -11.48
CA VAL A 153 -0.05 -4.19 -12.31
C VAL A 153 0.52 -5.55 -11.89
N GLU A 154 0.61 -5.82 -10.58
CA GLU A 154 1.11 -7.11 -10.10
C GLU A 154 0.12 -8.25 -10.40
N ALA A 155 -1.20 -7.98 -10.36
CA ALA A 155 -2.22 -8.97 -10.73
C ALA A 155 -2.18 -9.31 -12.23
N GLU A 156 -2.02 -8.31 -13.10
CA GLU A 156 -1.85 -8.50 -14.55
C GLU A 156 -0.58 -9.28 -14.89
N ALA A 157 0.53 -8.98 -14.20
CA ALA A 157 1.78 -9.71 -14.35
C ALA A 157 1.63 -11.19 -13.93
N ALA A 158 0.96 -11.46 -12.80
CA ALA A 158 0.70 -12.81 -12.32
C ALA A 158 -0.20 -13.60 -13.28
N GLN A 159 -1.26 -12.99 -13.82
CA GLN A 159 -2.14 -13.61 -14.82
C GLN A 159 -1.41 -13.92 -16.13
N SER A 160 -0.57 -12.99 -16.59
CA SER A 160 0.25 -13.19 -17.78
C SER A 160 1.22 -14.36 -17.58
N ALA A 161 1.94 -14.41 -16.45
CA ALA A 161 2.82 -15.54 -16.12
C ALA A 161 2.06 -16.88 -16.01
N GLY A 162 0.82 -16.86 -15.49
CA GLY A 162 -0.06 -18.03 -15.48
C GLY A 162 -0.45 -18.51 -16.89
N LYS A 163 -0.72 -17.57 -17.82
CA LYS A 163 -0.98 -17.89 -19.23
C LYS A 163 0.24 -18.44 -19.94
N TRP A 164 1.46 -18.00 -19.63
CA TRP A 164 2.68 -18.60 -20.21
C TRP A 164 2.89 -20.07 -19.79
N ARG A 165 2.45 -20.45 -18.59
CA ARG A 165 2.49 -21.86 -18.14
C ARG A 165 1.43 -22.72 -18.84
N THR A 166 0.31 -22.15 -19.26
CA THR A 166 -0.78 -22.89 -19.92
C THR A 166 -0.76 -22.78 -21.45
N ALA A 167 -0.03 -21.82 -22.02
CA ALA A 167 0.11 -21.58 -23.45
C ALA A 167 1.39 -22.19 -24.05
N SER A 168 1.86 -23.34 -23.55
CA SER A 168 2.86 -24.14 -24.25
C SER A 168 2.18 -25.29 -25.00
N PRO A 169 1.67 -25.07 -26.23
CA PRO A 169 1.15 -26.15 -27.07
C PRO A 169 2.25 -27.15 -27.44
N VAL A 170 3.53 -26.78 -27.27
CA VAL A 170 4.69 -27.66 -27.53
C VAL A 170 4.88 -28.70 -26.43
N LEU A 171 4.54 -28.41 -25.17
CA LEU A 171 4.67 -29.39 -24.07
C LEU A 171 3.54 -30.43 -24.07
N ASN A 172 2.34 -30.08 -24.51
CA ASN A 172 1.25 -31.05 -24.68
C ASN A 172 1.41 -31.90 -25.95
N ALA A 173 2.05 -31.37 -27.01
CA ALA A 173 2.35 -32.15 -28.20
C ALA A 173 3.46 -33.20 -27.98
N LEU A 174 4.39 -32.96 -27.04
CA LEU A 174 5.45 -33.92 -26.73
C LEU A 174 4.99 -35.08 -25.83
N GLN A 175 3.85 -34.96 -25.14
CA GLN A 175 3.25 -36.07 -24.38
C GLN A 175 2.35 -36.98 -25.25
N SER A 176 1.86 -36.50 -26.39
CA SER A 176 1.05 -37.31 -27.31
C SER A 176 1.86 -38.12 -28.34
N PHE A 177 3.18 -37.94 -28.43
CA PHE A 177 4.05 -38.74 -29.31
C PHE A 177 4.67 -39.99 -28.64
N GLN A 178 4.36 -40.28 -27.37
CA GLN A 178 4.93 -41.43 -26.65
C GLN A 178 3.99 -42.61 -26.42
N VAL A 179 2.82 -42.66 -27.08
CA VAL A 179 1.92 -43.83 -26.99
C VAL A 179 1.37 -44.19 -28.37
N THR A 180 2.19 -44.84 -29.20
CA THR A 180 1.79 -45.86 -30.19
C THR A 180 3.03 -46.44 -30.88
N SER A 181 3.78 -47.26 -30.17
CA SER A 181 4.70 -48.22 -30.81
C SER A 181 4.60 -49.57 -30.11
N SER A 182 3.42 -50.17 -30.22
CA SER A 182 3.26 -51.62 -30.09
C SER A 182 2.91 -52.13 -31.49
N ALA A 183 3.94 -52.30 -32.33
CA ALA A 183 3.79 -53.10 -33.54
C ALA A 183 3.63 -54.58 -33.13
N PRO A 184 2.78 -55.36 -33.82
CA PRO A 184 2.61 -56.78 -33.55
C PRO A 184 3.86 -57.55 -34.01
N SER A 185 4.34 -58.48 -33.17
CA SER A 185 5.40 -59.44 -33.55
C SER A 185 4.91 -60.35 -34.67
N PRO A 186 5.65 -60.51 -35.78
CA PRO A 186 5.38 -61.56 -36.76
C PRO A 186 6.06 -62.87 -36.35
N GLU A 187 5.33 -63.96 -36.53
CA GLU A 187 5.78 -65.35 -36.39
C GLU A 187 7.00 -65.65 -37.28
N ALA A 188 8.01 -66.32 -36.71
CA ALA A 188 9.04 -67.01 -37.47
C ALA A 188 8.75 -68.51 -37.42
N ASN A 189 7.95 -68.96 -38.38
CA ASN A 189 7.77 -70.34 -38.75
C ASN A 189 8.90 -70.69 -39.75
N VAL A 190 9.78 -71.65 -39.43
CA VAL A 190 10.71 -72.23 -40.42
C VAL A 190 10.79 -73.75 -40.22
N PRO A 191 10.68 -74.55 -41.30
CA PRO A 191 10.52 -76.00 -41.26
C PRO A 191 11.86 -76.74 -41.44
N GLY A 192 11.92 -78.02 -41.04
CA GLY A 192 12.92 -78.96 -41.56
C GLY A 192 13.45 -79.99 -40.55
N GLN A 193 12.84 -81.17 -40.57
CA GLN A 193 13.40 -82.45 -40.11
C GLN A 193 14.59 -82.88 -41.02
N PRO A 194 15.51 -83.74 -40.56
CA PRO A 194 15.24 -85.15 -40.25
C PRO A 194 15.44 -85.55 -38.79
#